data_AF-A0A525CRT1-F1
#
_entry.id   AF-A0A525CRT1-F1
#
_cell.length_a   1.000
_cell.length_b   1.000
_cell.length_c   1.000
_cell.angle_alpha   90.00
_cell.angle_beta   90.00
_cell.angle_gamma   90.00
#
_symmetry.space_group_name_H-M   'P 1'
#
loop_
_entity.id
_entity.type
_entity.pdbx_description
1 polymer ?
#
loop_
_entity_poly.entity_id
_entity_poly.type
_entity_poly.pdbx_seq_one_letter_code
_entity_poly.pdbx_strand_id
1 'polypeptide(L)'
;MSVEVPPISQAAVQFSVDQETCVKCGMCAKDCPFGIIAQEEDSFPTLSDENMCIRCQHCFTVCPTGSLSVLGNDPKEATTLKGNLPTQEQLITLIKGRRSVRQYRDESLPQETIDQLLEATWHAPTGHNFQQNLLTVVDNKETVDKVRTEIYQKIEQALAEN
;
A
#
# COMPACT_ATOMS: atom_id res chain seq x y z
N MET A 1 -11.75 -15.31 9.02
CA MET A 1 -12.90 -14.41 8.77
C MET A 1 -12.81 -13.95 7.33
N SER A 2 -13.85 -14.19 6.53
CA SER A 2 -13.91 -13.70 5.14
C SER A 2 -14.31 -12.23 5.18
N VAL A 3 -13.36 -11.33 4.92
CA VAL A 3 -13.69 -9.93 4.68
C VAL A 3 -14.05 -9.84 3.21
N GLU A 4 -15.33 -9.62 2.90
CA GLU A 4 -15.76 -9.29 1.55
C GLU A 4 -15.21 -7.90 1.20
N VAL A 5 -14.24 -7.85 0.29
CA VAL A 5 -13.67 -6.59 -0.20
C VAL A 5 -14.52 -6.15 -1.40
N PRO A 6 -15.27 -5.04 -1.32
CA PRO A 6 -16.06 -4.56 -2.44
C PRO A 6 -15.14 -4.21 -3.62
N PRO A 7 -15.60 -4.37 -4.88
CA PRO A 7 -14.79 -4.04 -6.04
C PRO A 7 -14.36 -2.58 -6.00
N ILE A 8 -13.04 -2.38 -5.93
CA ILE A 8 -12.34 -1.09 -5.82
C ILE A 8 -12.79 -0.11 -6.93
N SER A 9 -13.35 -0.61 -8.04
CA SER A 9 -13.69 0.15 -9.26
C SER A 9 -15.01 0.95 -9.23
N GLN A 10 -15.80 0.96 -8.14
CA GLN A 10 -17.11 1.64 -8.14
C GLN A 10 -17.32 2.72 -7.06
N ALA A 11 -16.37 2.92 -6.15
CA ALA A 11 -16.52 3.92 -5.09
C ALA A 11 -15.94 5.28 -5.52
N ALA A 12 -16.67 6.36 -5.23
CA ALA A 12 -16.25 7.74 -5.47
C ALA A 12 -14.86 8.03 -4.87
N VAL A 13 -14.06 8.86 -5.56
CA VAL A 13 -12.67 9.16 -5.18
C VAL A 13 -12.58 10.02 -3.91
N GLN A 14 -13.69 10.64 -3.47
CA GLN A 14 -13.76 11.43 -2.22
C GLN A 14 -12.67 12.51 -2.15
N PHE A 15 -12.49 13.25 -3.24
CA PHE A 15 -11.50 14.32 -3.33
C PHE A 15 -12.07 15.62 -2.75
N SER A 16 -11.41 16.19 -1.74
CA SER A 16 -11.80 17.46 -1.13
C SER A 16 -10.59 18.30 -0.75
N VAL A 17 -10.73 19.61 -0.82
CA VAL A 17 -9.68 20.59 -0.49
C VAL A 17 -10.18 21.53 0.60
N ASP A 18 -9.42 21.64 1.68
CA ASP A 18 -9.60 22.66 2.70
C ASP A 18 -9.15 24.03 2.16
N GLN A 19 -10.12 24.92 1.97
CA GLN A 19 -9.90 26.25 1.39
C GLN A 19 -9.24 27.23 2.36
N GLU A 20 -9.25 26.95 3.67
CA GLU A 20 -8.62 27.81 4.67
C GLU A 20 -7.10 27.61 4.70
N THR A 21 -6.65 26.37 4.47
CA THR A 21 -5.24 26.00 4.55
C THR A 21 -4.56 25.88 3.17
N CYS A 22 -5.33 25.72 2.10
CA CYS A 22 -4.79 25.58 0.75
C CYS A 22 -4.23 26.91 0.22
N VAL A 23 -2.93 26.92 -0.06
CA VAL A 23 -2.22 28.08 -0.64
C VAL A 23 -2.21 28.10 -2.17
N LYS A 24 -3.05 27.27 -2.82
CA LYS A 24 -3.23 27.21 -4.29
C LYS A 24 -1.93 27.02 -5.09
N CYS A 25 -0.96 26.29 -4.55
CA CYS A 25 0.35 26.12 -5.18
C CYS A 25 0.38 25.26 -6.46
N GLY A 26 -0.68 24.52 -6.78
CA GLY A 26 -0.75 23.67 -7.97
C GLY A 26 0.11 22.41 -7.93
N MET A 27 0.74 22.06 -6.81
CA MET A 27 1.62 20.87 -6.72
C MET A 27 0.84 19.57 -6.96
N CYS A 28 -0.39 19.45 -6.42
CA CYS A 28 -1.23 18.29 -6.64
C CYS A 28 -1.63 18.11 -8.12
N ALA A 29 -1.88 19.20 -8.84
CA ALA A 29 -2.16 19.18 -10.27
C ALA A 29 -0.95 18.72 -11.08
N LYS A 30 0.23 19.28 -10.77
CA LYS A 30 1.50 18.96 -11.44
C LYS A 30 1.97 17.53 -11.19
N ASP A 31 1.74 17.00 -10.00
CA ASP A 31 2.20 15.65 -9.62
C ASP A 31 1.26 14.53 -10.11
N CYS A 32 0.05 14.88 -10.56
CA CYS A 32 -0.91 13.91 -11.05
C CYS A 32 -0.42 13.27 -12.37
N PRO A 33 -0.06 11.97 -12.39
CA PRO A 33 0.49 11.35 -13.60
C PRO A 33 -0.54 11.21 -14.74
N PHE A 34 -1.83 11.28 -14.42
CA PHE A 34 -2.93 11.24 -15.39
C PHE A 34 -3.49 12.63 -15.72
N GLY A 35 -2.98 13.70 -15.08
CA GLY A 35 -3.40 15.08 -15.36
C GLY A 35 -4.88 15.38 -15.07
N ILE A 36 -5.50 14.64 -14.15
CA ILE A 36 -6.96 14.74 -13.87
C ILE A 36 -7.32 15.79 -12.82
N ILE A 37 -6.33 16.51 -12.30
CA ILE A 37 -6.53 17.60 -11.35
C ILE A 37 -6.33 18.91 -12.11
N ALA A 38 -7.43 19.65 -12.32
CA ALA A 38 -7.42 20.95 -12.96
C ALA A 38 -7.28 22.05 -11.90
N GLN A 39 -6.46 23.05 -12.21
CA GLN A 39 -6.33 24.26 -11.40
C GLN A 39 -5.96 25.44 -12.30
N GLU A 40 -6.84 26.43 -12.37
CA GLU A 40 -6.60 27.71 -13.03
C GLU A 40 -5.81 28.65 -12.09
N GLU A 41 -5.36 29.79 -12.63
CA GLU A 41 -4.70 30.82 -11.83
C GLU A 41 -5.63 31.28 -10.69
N ASP A 42 -5.09 31.30 -9.46
CA ASP A 42 -5.81 31.62 -8.21
C ASP A 42 -7.08 30.78 -7.91
N SER A 43 -7.29 29.64 -8.57
CA SER A 43 -8.37 28.70 -8.25
C SER A 43 -7.94 27.59 -7.28
N PHE A 44 -8.91 26.95 -6.62
CA PHE A 44 -8.65 25.69 -5.90
C PHE A 44 -8.60 24.52 -6.90
N PRO A 45 -7.82 23.47 -6.61
CA PRO A 45 -7.74 22.30 -7.48
C PRO A 45 -9.04 21.50 -7.43
N THR A 46 -9.46 21.00 -8.60
CA THR A 46 -10.68 20.20 -8.78
C THR A 46 -10.39 18.98 -9.66
N LEU A 47 -11.17 17.91 -9.53
CA LEU A 47 -11.07 16.76 -10.43
C LEU A 47 -11.82 17.04 -11.74
N SER A 48 -11.16 16.81 -12.88
CA SER A 48 -11.77 16.92 -14.20
C SER A 48 -12.47 15.62 -14.63
N ASP A 49 -11.90 14.47 -14.30
CA ASP A 49 -12.50 13.15 -14.51
C ASP A 49 -12.04 12.16 -13.43
N GLU A 50 -12.95 11.80 -12.53
CA GLU A 50 -12.65 10.87 -11.44
C GLU A 50 -12.42 9.43 -11.92
N ASN A 51 -12.95 9.04 -13.09
CA ASN A 51 -12.80 7.68 -13.63
C ASN A 51 -11.38 7.37 -14.06
N MET A 52 -10.61 8.42 -14.34
CA MET A 52 -9.20 8.33 -14.74
C MET A 52 -8.27 8.32 -13.52
N CYS A 53 -8.81 8.38 -12.29
CA CYS A 53 -8.03 8.32 -11.07
C CYS A 53 -7.54 6.90 -10.78
N ILE A 54 -6.23 6.68 -10.81
CA ILE A 54 -5.61 5.40 -10.41
C ILE A 54 -5.41 5.27 -8.89
N ARG A 55 -6.00 6.17 -8.09
CA ARG A 55 -5.99 6.08 -6.62
C ARG A 55 -4.60 6.09 -5.98
N CYS A 56 -3.62 6.74 -6.63
CA CYS A 56 -2.22 6.71 -6.20
C CYS A 56 -1.88 7.58 -4.99
N GLN A 57 -2.77 8.50 -4.59
CA GLN A 57 -2.60 9.43 -3.46
C GLN A 57 -1.41 10.40 -3.57
N HIS A 58 -0.80 10.54 -4.74
CA HIS A 58 0.25 11.54 -5.01
C HIS A 58 -0.19 12.97 -4.66
N CYS A 59 -1.41 13.33 -5.05
CA CYS A 59 -1.99 14.64 -4.75
C CYS A 59 -2.09 14.93 -3.24
N PHE A 60 -2.33 13.89 -2.44
CA PHE A 60 -2.39 13.95 -0.98
C PHE A 60 -1.00 14.11 -0.38
N THR A 61 -0.02 13.30 -0.82
CA THR A 61 1.34 13.29 -0.25
C THR A 61 2.18 14.50 -0.64
N VAL A 62 1.96 15.08 -1.83
CA VAL A 62 2.71 16.24 -2.32
C VAL A 62 2.21 17.57 -1.76
N CYS A 63 1.05 17.60 -1.09
CA CYS A 63 0.46 18.82 -0.57
C CYS A 63 1.26 19.35 0.64
N PRO A 64 1.97 20.50 0.53
CA PRO A 64 2.84 20.97 1.60
C PRO A 64 2.09 21.45 2.84
N THR A 65 0.82 21.83 2.68
CA THR A 65 -0.05 22.32 3.75
C THR A 65 -0.98 21.24 4.31
N GLY A 66 -0.97 20.03 3.75
CA GLY A 66 -1.89 18.97 4.16
C GLY A 66 -3.36 19.36 3.98
N SER A 67 -3.70 20.08 2.91
CA SER A 67 -5.06 20.62 2.68
C SER A 67 -5.95 19.72 1.83
N LEU A 68 -5.46 18.58 1.35
CA LEU A 68 -6.16 17.75 0.37
C LEU A 68 -6.47 16.38 0.97
N SER A 69 -7.75 16.01 1.04
CA SER A 69 -8.22 14.68 1.42
C SER A 69 -8.66 13.90 0.18
N VAL A 70 -8.37 12.60 0.14
CA VAL A 70 -8.73 11.73 -1.00
C VAL A 70 -8.88 10.28 -0.54
N LEU A 71 -9.83 9.54 -1.13
CA LEU A 71 -10.11 8.13 -0.81
C LEU A 71 -10.43 7.88 0.67
N GLY A 72 -11.01 8.88 1.35
CA GLY A 72 -11.29 8.82 2.78
C GLY A 72 -10.08 9.07 3.69
N ASN A 73 -8.90 9.37 3.13
CA ASN A 73 -7.72 9.74 3.92
C ASN A 73 -7.77 11.23 4.29
N ASP A 74 -7.66 11.52 5.59
CA ASP A 74 -7.49 12.88 6.12
C ASP A 74 -5.99 13.15 6.37
N PRO A 75 -5.42 14.26 5.87
CA PRO A 75 -4.04 14.65 6.14
C PRO A 75 -3.68 14.73 7.64
N LYS A 76 -4.65 14.97 8.53
CA LYS A 76 -4.44 15.02 9.98
C LYS A 76 -4.13 13.67 10.60
N GLU A 77 -4.62 12.60 9.98
CA GLU A 77 -4.36 11.22 10.38
C GLU A 77 -3.13 10.62 9.68
N ALA A 78 -2.51 11.38 8.75
CA ALA A 78 -1.34 10.92 8.03
C ALA A 78 -0.12 10.78 8.95
N THR A 79 0.63 9.69 8.75
CA THR A 79 1.92 9.53 9.43
C THR A 79 2.94 10.50 8.85
N THR A 80 3.34 11.50 9.64
CA THR A 80 4.45 12.37 9.28
C THR A 80 5.77 11.58 9.33
N LEU A 81 6.55 11.64 8.25
CA LEU A 81 7.91 11.09 8.22
C LEU A 81 8.85 11.95 9.07
N LYS A 82 8.90 11.69 10.38
CA LYS A 82 9.67 12.46 11.38
C LYS A 82 11.20 12.33 11.27
N GLY A 83 11.72 11.78 10.17
CA GLY A 83 13.13 11.47 10.00
C GLY A 83 13.56 10.32 10.92
N ASN A 84 13.54 9.11 10.40
CA ASN A 84 14.17 7.90 10.97
C ASN A 84 14.54 6.96 9.81
N LEU A 85 14.91 7.54 8.68
CA LEU A 85 15.31 6.78 7.50
C LEU A 85 16.68 6.13 7.77
N PRO A 86 16.90 4.89 7.29
CA PRO A 86 18.20 4.24 7.45
C PRO A 86 19.27 5.08 6.76
N THR A 87 20.48 5.10 7.35
CA THR A 87 21.65 5.63 6.65
C THR A 87 21.90 4.82 5.37
N GLN A 88 22.65 5.38 4.43
CA GLN A 88 23.04 4.67 3.22
C GLN A 88 23.70 3.32 3.53
N GLU A 89 24.57 3.28 4.54
CA GLU A 89 25.24 2.05 4.97
C GLU A 89 24.27 1.02 5.56
N GLN A 90 23.34 1.46 6.42
CA GLN A 90 22.29 0.60 6.97
C GLN A 90 21.41 0.01 5.87
N LEU A 91 21.01 0.83 4.89
CA LEU A 91 20.20 0.40 3.75
C LEU A 91 20.96 -0.62 2.87
N ILE A 92 22.23 -0.35 2.55
CA ILE A 92 23.07 -1.27 1.76
C ILE A 92 23.22 -2.60 2.49
N THR A 93 23.44 -2.57 3.81
CA THR A 93 23.58 -3.77 4.64
C THR A 93 22.30 -4.59 4.62
N LEU A 94 21.14 -3.95 4.77
CA LEU A 94 19.84 -4.63 4.68
C LEU A 94 19.65 -5.31 3.31
N ILE A 95 19.89 -4.59 2.22
CA ILE A 95 19.72 -5.12 0.85
C ILE A 95 20.66 -6.31 0.61
N LYS A 96 21.94 -6.18 0.98
CA LYS A 96 22.95 -7.23 0.79
C LYS A 96 22.80 -8.40 1.74
N GLY A 97 22.24 -8.17 2.92
CA GLY A 97 22.07 -9.17 3.99
C GLY A 97 20.77 -9.96 3.91
N ARG A 98 19.74 -9.44 3.23
CA ARG A 98 18.45 -10.12 3.08
C ARG A 98 18.64 -11.50 2.43
N ARG A 99 18.26 -12.55 3.16
CA ARG A 99 18.25 -13.95 2.69
C ARG A 99 16.89 -14.55 2.99
N SER A 100 16.47 -15.50 2.17
CA SER A 100 15.32 -16.33 2.53
C SER A 100 15.67 -17.15 3.77
N VAL A 101 14.88 -16.99 4.83
CA VAL A 101 14.91 -17.89 5.98
C VAL A 101 14.10 -19.13 5.58
N ARG A 102 14.67 -20.32 5.75
CA ARG A 102 14.00 -21.61 5.46
C ARG A 102 14.03 -22.57 6.65
N GLN A 103 14.55 -22.11 7.77
CA GLN A 103 14.61 -22.83 9.03
C GLN A 103 13.90 -21.95 10.05
N TYR A 104 12.66 -22.31 10.37
CA TYR A 104 11.80 -21.57 11.27
C TYR A 104 11.84 -22.20 12.66
N ARG A 105 11.67 -21.38 13.69
CA ARG A 105 11.48 -21.89 15.05
C ARG A 105 10.10 -22.52 15.17
N ASP A 106 9.97 -23.49 16.07
CA ASP A 106 8.68 -24.09 16.39
C ASP A 106 7.88 -23.22 17.38
N GLU A 107 7.56 -22.00 16.95
CA GLU A 107 6.79 -21.03 17.73
C GLU A 107 5.87 -20.24 16.79
N SER A 108 4.67 -19.92 17.27
CA SER A 108 3.74 -19.03 16.54
C SER A 108 4.08 -17.57 16.83
N LEU A 109 3.82 -16.68 15.86
CA LEU A 109 3.97 -15.24 16.07
C LEU A 109 2.79 -14.69 16.88
N PRO A 110 3.00 -13.67 17.73
CA PRO A 110 1.90 -12.91 18.33
C PRO A 110 1.03 -12.28 17.24
N GLN A 111 -0.29 -12.22 17.46
CA GLN A 111 -1.23 -11.63 16.51
C GLN A 111 -0.87 -10.18 16.17
N GLU A 112 -0.50 -9.38 17.19
CA GLU A 112 -0.09 -7.99 17.02
C GLU A 112 1.09 -7.85 16.03
N THR A 113 2.04 -8.80 16.04
CA THR A 113 3.16 -8.79 15.09
C THR A 113 2.67 -9.04 13.66
N ILE A 114 1.73 -9.96 13.47
CA ILE A 114 1.13 -10.24 12.16
C ILE A 114 0.40 -8.98 11.66
N ASP A 115 -0.40 -8.34 12.51
CA ASP A 115 -1.17 -7.15 12.16
C ASP A 115 -0.24 -5.99 11.77
N GLN A 116 0.83 -5.75 12.53
CA GLN A 116 1.85 -4.74 12.21
C GLN A 116 2.52 -5.01 10.85
N LEU A 117 2.80 -6.28 10.52
CA LEU A 117 3.40 -6.64 9.24
C LEU A 117 2.42 -6.44 8.07
N LEU A 118 1.14 -6.76 8.26
CA LEU A 118 0.10 -6.55 7.24
C LEU A 118 -0.12 -5.07 6.98
N GLU A 119 -0.22 -4.26 8.04
CA GLU A 119 -0.34 -2.80 7.94
C GLU A 119 0.84 -2.22 7.14
N ALA A 120 2.07 -2.59 7.50
CA ALA A 120 3.26 -2.14 6.77
C ALA A 120 3.27 -2.61 5.30
N THR A 121 2.77 -3.82 5.03
CA THR A 121 2.71 -4.38 3.67
C THR A 121 1.74 -3.61 2.77
N TRP A 122 0.66 -3.04 3.34
CA TRP A 122 -0.30 -2.24 2.58
C TRP A 122 0.31 -1.00 1.94
N HIS A 123 1.39 -0.48 2.51
CA HIS A 123 2.14 0.68 1.99
C HIS A 123 3.21 0.32 0.95
N ALA A 124 3.39 -0.96 0.63
CA ALA A 124 4.40 -1.39 -0.33
C ALA A 124 4.02 -0.95 -1.76
N PRO A 125 4.96 -0.40 -2.54
CA PRO A 125 4.69 0.01 -3.92
C PRO A 125 4.36 -1.22 -4.79
N THR A 126 3.41 -1.06 -5.71
CA THR A 126 3.12 -2.04 -6.77
C THR A 126 3.50 -1.48 -8.13
N GLY A 127 3.81 -2.34 -9.11
CA GLY A 127 4.39 -1.92 -10.40
C GLY A 127 3.59 -0.87 -11.18
N HIS A 128 2.26 -0.82 -10.99
CA HIS A 128 1.37 0.17 -11.62
C HIS A 128 0.43 0.87 -10.62
N ASN A 129 0.69 0.72 -9.32
CA ASN A 129 -0.13 1.27 -8.23
C ASN A 129 -1.63 0.91 -8.29
N PHE A 130 -1.99 -0.22 -8.91
CA PHE A 130 -3.39 -0.69 -8.93
C PHE A 130 -3.89 -1.20 -7.57
N GLN A 131 -2.98 -1.50 -6.64
CA GLN A 131 -3.27 -1.95 -5.26
C GLN A 131 -4.27 -3.12 -5.17
N GLN A 132 -4.35 -3.98 -6.19
CA GLN A 132 -5.27 -5.14 -6.25
C GLN A 132 -4.72 -6.40 -5.54
N ASN A 133 -3.81 -6.23 -4.58
CA ASN A 133 -3.23 -7.39 -3.88
C ASN A 133 -4.19 -7.88 -2.80
N LEU A 134 -4.64 -9.13 -2.92
CA LEU A 134 -5.34 -9.84 -1.86
C LEU A 134 -4.36 -10.69 -1.07
N LEU A 135 -4.31 -10.50 0.24
CA LEU A 135 -3.52 -11.32 1.15
C LEU A 135 -4.45 -12.27 1.93
N THR A 136 -4.13 -13.55 1.93
CA THR A 136 -4.75 -14.55 2.82
C THR A 136 -3.72 -14.98 3.85
N VAL A 137 -4.04 -14.78 5.13
CA VAL A 137 -3.16 -15.15 6.23
C VAL A 137 -3.63 -16.47 6.84
N VAL A 138 -2.70 -17.41 6.95
CA VAL A 138 -2.88 -18.68 7.66
C VAL A 138 -1.91 -18.68 8.84
N ASP A 139 -2.42 -18.41 10.02
CA ASP A 139 -1.71 -18.32 11.30
C ASP A 139 -1.80 -19.62 12.12
N ASN A 140 -2.43 -20.65 11.56
CA ASN A 140 -2.60 -21.96 12.20
C ASN A 140 -1.54 -22.96 11.71
N LYS A 141 -0.66 -23.42 12.60
CA LYS A 141 0.44 -24.35 12.28
C LYS A 141 -0.05 -25.65 11.62
N GLU A 142 -1.12 -26.25 12.14
CA GLU A 142 -1.68 -27.49 11.59
C GLU A 142 -2.12 -27.32 10.12
N THR A 143 -2.72 -26.18 9.80
CA THR A 143 -3.13 -25.85 8.43
C THR A 143 -1.93 -25.63 7.53
N VAL A 144 -0.89 -24.93 8.02
CA VAL A 144 0.37 -24.75 7.28
C VAL A 144 1.06 -26.10 7.03
N ASP A 145 1.09 -26.99 8.03
CA ASP A 145 1.66 -28.34 7.91
C ASP A 145 0.90 -29.17 6.85
N LYS A 146 -0.44 -29.12 6.85
CA LYS A 146 -1.27 -29.79 5.83
C LYS A 146 -0.96 -29.28 4.42
N VAL A 147 -0.97 -27.96 4.22
CA VAL A 147 -0.65 -27.35 2.91
C VAL A 147 0.75 -27.74 2.45
N ARG A 148 1.72 -27.72 3.36
CA ARG A 148 3.10 -28.11 3.07
C ARG A 148 3.18 -29.57 2.59
N THR A 149 2.60 -30.50 3.34
CA THR A 149 2.62 -31.93 2.99
C THR A 149 2.00 -32.18 1.63
N GLU A 150 0.83 -31.59 1.36
CA GLU A 150 0.14 -31.72 0.07
C GLU A 150 0.98 -31.18 -1.10
N ILE A 151 1.64 -30.03 -0.92
CA ILE A 151 2.52 -29.46 -1.95
C ILE A 151 3.69 -30.39 -2.24
N TYR A 152 4.37 -30.90 -1.21
CA TYR A 152 5.52 -31.79 -1.40
C TYR A 152 5.14 -33.10 -2.09
N GLN A 153 4.03 -33.72 -1.71
CA GLN A 153 3.54 -34.94 -2.36
C GLN A 153 3.27 -34.72 -3.85
N LYS A 154 2.67 -33.58 -4.22
CA LYS A 154 2.42 -33.24 -5.64
C LYS A 154 3.70 -32.94 -6.40
N ILE A 155 4.68 -32.29 -5.78
CA ILE A 155 5.99 -32.06 -6.39
C ILE A 155 6.68 -33.40 -6.66
N GLU A 156 6.69 -34.32 -5.68
CA GLU A 156 7.28 -35.66 -5.85
C GLU A 156 6.60 -36.44 -6.98
N GLN A 157 5.27 -36.41 -7.06
CA GLN A 157 4.53 -37.04 -8.15
C GLN A 157 4.91 -36.44 -9.51
N ALA A 158 4.91 -35.11 -9.64
CA ALA A 158 5.25 -34.43 -10.90
C ALA A 158 6.70 -34.69 -11.34
N LEU A 159 7.61 -34.91 -10.40
CA LEU A 159 9.00 -35.29 -10.70
C LEU A 159 9.14 -36.75 -11.13
N ALA A 160 8.28 -37.65 -10.65
CA ALA A 160 8.29 -39.06 -11.03
C ALA A 160 7.67 -39.33 -12.40
N GLU A 161 6.84 -38.41 -12.90
CA GLU A 161 6.18 -38.48 -14.21
C GLU A 161 7.02 -37.89 -15.37
N ASN A 162 8.16 -37.27 -15.08
CA ASN A 162 9.14 -36.74 -16.04
C ASN A 162 10.45 -37.53 -16.04
#